data_AF-A0A3P6QH92-F1
#
_entry.id   AF-A0A3P6QH92-F1
#
_cell.length_a   1.000
_cell.length_b   1.000
_cell.length_c   1.000
_cell.angle_alpha   90.00
_cell.angle_beta   90.00
_cell.angle_gamma   90.00
#
_symmetry.space_group_name_H-M   'P 1'
#
loop_
_entity.id
_entity.type
_entity.pdbx_description
1 polymer ?
#
loop_
_entity_poly.entity_id
_entity_poly.type
_entity_poly.pdbx_seq_one_letter_code
_entity_poly.pdbx_strand_id
1 'polypeptide(L)'
;MANPSCTCQIFRQTCILHKLGVVLKHQQALSSTVSASQNKYMMEDMCLVTNEVDKVIASASKKDCHYRPGRLHRAFSLFLFRQATSQSGQPHLELLLQQRASTKLTFPNLWTNTCCSHPLENQPRETEEHKALGVRLAAQRKVSILFKR
;
A
#
# COMPACT_ATOMS: atom_id res chain seq x y z
N MET A 1 -10.72 -20.05 -5.21
CA MET A 1 -10.07 -21.14 -4.46
C MET A 1 -8.57 -20.83 -4.42
N ALA A 2 -7.94 -20.81 -3.24
CA ALA A 2 -6.52 -20.51 -3.12
C ALA A 2 -5.69 -21.68 -3.65
N ASN A 3 -4.67 -21.43 -4.47
CA ASN A 3 -3.72 -22.45 -4.87
C ASN A 3 -2.90 -22.85 -3.61
N PRO A 4 -2.89 -24.12 -3.18
CA PRO A 4 -2.18 -24.55 -1.98
C PRO A 4 -0.66 -24.27 -2.02
N SER A 5 -0.10 -23.98 -3.19
CA SER A 5 1.31 -23.62 -3.35
C SER A 5 1.65 -22.17 -3.02
N CYS A 6 0.67 -21.31 -2.73
CA CYS A 6 0.88 -19.88 -2.47
C CYS A 6 0.20 -19.44 -1.18
N THR A 7 0.97 -18.80 -0.29
CA THR A 7 0.47 -18.22 0.97
C THR A 7 0.72 -16.72 1.00
N CYS A 8 -0.13 -15.97 1.71
CA CYS A 8 0.04 -14.52 1.84
C CYS A 8 -0.17 -14.03 3.27
N GLN A 9 0.54 -12.97 3.62
CA GLN A 9 0.41 -12.26 4.89
C GLN A 9 0.10 -10.79 4.61
N ILE A 10 -0.90 -10.26 5.29
CA ILE A 10 -1.30 -8.84 5.20
C ILE A 10 -1.09 -8.21 6.56
N PHE A 11 -0.18 -7.24 6.63
CA PHE A 11 0.10 -6.47 7.82
C PHE A 11 -0.64 -5.14 7.75
N ARG A 12 -1.46 -4.86 8.76
CA ARG A 12 -2.02 -3.52 9.01
C ARG A 12 -0.96 -2.68 9.71
N GLN A 13 -0.72 -1.47 9.21
CA GLN A 13 0.27 -0.56 9.78
C GLN A 13 -0.20 0.89 9.71
N THR A 14 0.30 1.73 10.61
CA THR A 14 0.15 3.19 10.49
C THR A 14 1.34 3.74 9.70
N CYS A 15 1.07 4.52 8.67
CA CYS A 15 2.10 5.15 7.85
C CYS A 15 2.80 6.26 8.63
N ILE A 16 4.09 6.06 8.93
CA ILE A 16 4.91 6.98 9.72
C ILE A 16 5.90 7.80 8.87
N LEU A 17 5.68 7.91 7.55
CA LEU A 17 6.60 8.63 6.66
C LEU A 17 6.98 10.03 7.18
N HIS A 18 6.03 10.70 7.84
CA HIS A 18 6.24 12.00 8.49
C HIS A 18 7.14 11.95 9.74
N LYS A 19 7.07 10.88 10.56
CA LYS A 19 7.92 10.75 11.76
C LYS A 19 9.39 10.49 11.40
N LEU A 20 9.66 9.92 10.22
CA LEU A 20 11.02 9.70 9.72
C LEU A 20 11.59 10.92 8.98
N GLY A 21 10.91 12.07 9.00
CA GLY A 21 11.34 13.26 8.24
C GLY A 21 11.21 13.11 6.73
N VAL A 22 10.62 12.00 6.25
CA VAL A 22 10.35 11.73 4.83
C VAL A 22 9.00 12.36 4.45
N VAL A 23 8.89 13.67 4.67
CA VAL A 23 7.84 14.47 4.03
C VAL A 23 8.29 14.65 2.60
N LEU A 24 7.43 14.36 1.62
CA LEU A 24 7.72 14.77 0.25
C LEU A 24 7.76 16.31 0.23
N LYS A 25 8.94 16.90 0.37
CA LYS A 25 9.16 18.33 0.15
C LYS A 25 8.84 18.59 -1.31
N HIS A 26 7.68 19.20 -1.55
CA HIS A 26 7.24 19.84 -2.79
C HIS A 26 8.00 19.39 -4.05
N GLN A 27 7.66 18.23 -4.61
CA GLN A 27 7.97 17.95 -6.02
C GLN A 27 7.00 18.75 -6.92
N GLN A 28 7.00 20.08 -6.79
CA GLN A 28 6.45 20.96 -7.82
C GLN A 28 7.30 20.90 -9.10
N ALA A 29 8.55 20.39 -9.03
CA ALA A 29 9.46 20.28 -10.16
C ALA A 29 9.28 19.02 -11.05
N LEU A 30 8.35 18.09 -10.74
CA LEU A 30 8.07 16.90 -11.57
C LEU A 30 6.72 16.96 -12.29
N SER A 31 6.16 18.15 -12.47
CA SER A 31 4.83 18.33 -13.08
C SER A 31 4.71 17.81 -14.52
N SER A 32 5.80 17.57 -15.24
CA SER A 32 5.76 17.13 -16.65
C SER A 32 5.81 15.60 -16.85
N THR A 33 6.07 14.80 -15.81
CA THR A 33 6.29 13.33 -15.94
C THR A 33 5.34 12.46 -15.11
N VAL A 34 4.45 13.05 -14.32
CA VAL A 34 3.51 12.29 -13.49
C VAL A 34 2.33 11.86 -14.36
N SER A 35 2.14 10.54 -14.50
CA SER A 35 0.98 9.97 -15.18
C SER A 35 -0.32 10.55 -14.60
N ALA A 36 -1.23 11.02 -15.46
CA ALA A 36 -2.54 11.55 -15.07
C ALA A 36 -3.29 10.62 -14.09
N SER A 37 -3.09 9.31 -14.23
CA SER A 37 -3.63 8.30 -13.31
C SER A 37 -3.09 8.42 -11.88
N GLN A 38 -1.80 8.70 -11.68
CA GLN A 38 -1.24 8.88 -10.34
C GLN A 38 -1.77 10.15 -9.68
N ASN A 39 -1.87 11.25 -10.42
CA ASN A 39 -2.47 12.47 -9.91
C ASN A 39 -3.93 12.26 -9.50
N LYS A 40 -4.71 11.56 -10.34
CA LYS A 40 -6.10 11.17 -10.00
C LYS A 40 -6.17 10.43 -8.67
N TYR A 41 -5.36 9.37 -8.50
CA TYR A 41 -5.34 8.62 -7.23
C TYR A 41 -4.90 9.47 -6.03
N MET A 42 -4.01 10.44 -6.21
CA MET A 42 -3.61 11.31 -5.10
C MET A 42 -4.73 12.23 -4.62
N MET A 43 -5.61 12.67 -5.53
CA MET A 43 -6.69 13.60 -5.23
C MET A 43 -7.96 12.87 -4.77
N GLU A 44 -8.30 11.74 -5.40
CA GLU A 44 -9.56 11.03 -5.18
C GLU A 44 -9.51 9.94 -4.10
N ASP A 45 -8.35 9.30 -3.86
CA ASP A 45 -8.23 8.30 -2.79
C ASP A 45 -8.36 8.99 -1.42
N MET A 46 -9.35 8.61 -0.62
CA MET A 46 -9.55 9.13 0.74
C MET A 46 -8.99 8.14 1.76
N CYS A 47 -7.83 8.44 2.34
CA CYS A 47 -7.17 7.60 3.33
C CYS A 47 -7.77 7.80 4.73
N LEU A 48 -7.77 6.73 5.53
CA LEU A 48 -8.18 6.76 6.93
C LEU A 48 -7.07 7.40 7.78
N VAL A 49 -7.32 8.58 8.32
CA VAL A 49 -6.38 9.29 9.22
C VAL A 49 -6.52 8.68 10.61
N THR A 50 -5.39 8.36 11.22
CA THR A 50 -5.33 7.68 12.52
C THR A 50 -4.57 8.51 13.55
N ASN A 51 -4.77 8.19 14.82
CA ASN A 51 -3.83 8.59 15.87
C ASN A 51 -2.66 7.60 15.98
N GLU A 52 -1.81 7.76 17.00
CA GLU A 52 -0.60 6.94 17.18
C GLU A 52 -0.87 5.48 17.58
N VAL A 53 -2.07 5.19 18.06
CA VAL A 53 -2.52 3.84 18.44
C VAL A 53 -3.41 3.21 17.36
N ASP A 54 -3.32 3.71 16.11
CA ASP A 54 -4.04 3.20 14.94
C ASP A 54 -5.59 3.25 15.10
N LYS A 55 -6.11 4.22 15.87
CA LYS A 55 -7.54 4.51 15.92
C LYS A 55 -7.89 5.53 14.83
N VAL A 56 -8.88 5.24 13.98
CA VAL A 56 -9.36 6.19 12.97
C VAL A 56 -9.97 7.41 13.67
N ILE A 57 -9.59 8.60 13.22
CA ILE A 57 -10.06 9.89 13.76
C ILE A 57 -10.66 10.81 12.69
N ALA A 58 -10.31 10.60 11.42
CA ALA A 58 -10.80 11.38 10.29
C ALA A 58 -10.49 10.64 8.98
N SER A 59 -10.84 11.26 7.86
CA SER A 59 -10.34 10.89 6.53
C SER A 59 -9.71 12.11 5.85
N ALA A 60 -8.76 11.87 4.94
CA ALA A 60 -8.13 12.93 4.15
C ALA A 60 -7.68 12.37 2.81
N SER A 61 -7.54 13.25 1.81
CA SER A 61 -6.98 12.84 0.51
C SER A 61 -5.60 12.24 0.70
N LYS A 62 -5.26 11.27 -0.14
CA LYS A 62 -3.94 10.64 -0.14
C LYS A 62 -2.82 11.66 -0.35
N LYS A 63 -3.06 12.68 -1.17
CA LYS A 63 -2.17 13.85 -1.31
C LYS A 63 -1.92 14.49 0.05
N ASP A 64 -2.96 14.88 0.75
CA ASP A 64 -2.79 15.51 2.06
C ASP A 64 -2.07 14.59 3.06
N CYS A 65 -2.37 13.29 3.05
CA CYS A 65 -1.73 12.31 3.93
C CYS A 65 -0.22 12.14 3.67
N HIS A 66 0.28 12.41 2.46
CA HIS A 66 1.70 12.26 2.11
C HIS A 66 2.47 13.58 2.07
N TYR A 67 1.79 14.71 1.85
CA TYR A 67 2.43 16.02 1.72
C TYR A 67 2.23 16.92 2.95
N ARG A 68 1.15 16.77 3.73
CA ARG A 68 0.97 17.57 4.95
C ARG A 68 1.57 16.85 6.16
N PRO A 69 2.46 17.51 6.92
CA PRO A 69 3.08 16.91 8.10
C PRO A 69 2.04 16.54 9.17
N GLY A 70 2.39 15.57 10.02
CA GLY A 70 1.60 15.23 11.21
C GLY A 70 0.36 14.37 10.97
N ARG A 71 0.08 13.95 9.73
CA ARG A 71 -1.06 13.07 9.41
C ARG A 71 -0.65 11.61 9.31
N LEU A 72 -0.77 10.91 10.45
CA LEU A 72 -0.74 9.46 10.47
C LEU A 72 -1.98 8.93 9.74
N HIS A 73 -1.79 7.90 8.93
CA HIS A 73 -2.87 7.30 8.17
C HIS A 73 -2.65 5.79 8.03
N ARG A 74 -3.75 5.04 8.00
CA ARG A 74 -3.69 3.59 7.93
C ARG A 74 -3.20 3.14 6.56
N ALA A 75 -2.32 2.14 6.57
CA ALA A 75 -1.76 1.48 5.41
C ALA A 75 -1.78 -0.04 5.62
N PHE A 76 -1.45 -0.76 4.56
CA PHE A 76 -1.14 -2.18 4.63
C PHE A 76 0.10 -2.54 3.81
N SER A 77 0.75 -3.62 4.23
CA SER A 77 1.82 -4.29 3.48
C SER A 77 1.44 -5.76 3.27
N LEU A 78 1.38 -6.18 2.01
CA LEU A 78 1.12 -7.56 1.60
C LEU A 78 2.46 -8.24 1.23
N PHE A 79 2.63 -9.46 1.71
CA PHE A 79 3.71 -10.37 1.35
C PHE A 79 3.10 -11.63 0.76
N LEU A 80 3.44 -11.93 -0.49
CA LEU A 80 3.02 -13.14 -1.18
C LEU A 80 4.22 -14.08 -1.31
N PHE A 81 4.05 -15.29 -0.81
CA PHE A 81 5.05 -16.34 -0.87
C PHE A 81 4.57 -17.44 -1.78
N ARG A 82 5.47 -17.95 -2.63
CA ARG A 82 5.31 -19.24 -3.29
C ARG A 82 6.12 -20.29 -2.55
N GLN A 83 5.58 -21.48 -2.43
CA GLN A 83 6.36 -22.65 -2.04
C GLN A 83 7.22 -23.08 -3.22
N ALA A 84 8.51 -23.27 -2.97
CA ALA A 84 9.49 -23.74 -3.93
C ALA A 84 10.25 -24.92 -3.31
N THR A 85 10.98 -25.65 -4.15
CA THR A 85 11.84 -26.74 -3.74
C THR A 85 13.22 -26.49 -4.32
N SER A 86 14.24 -26.52 -3.48
CA SER A 86 15.62 -26.33 -3.91
C SER A 86 16.09 -27.50 -4.78
N GLN A 87 17.24 -27.33 -5.43
CA GLN A 87 17.89 -28.42 -6.16
C GLN A 87 18.25 -29.62 -5.26
N SER A 88 18.41 -29.40 -3.95
CA SER A 88 18.65 -30.45 -2.95
C SER A 88 17.37 -31.12 -2.43
N GLY A 89 16.20 -30.81 -3.01
CA GLY A 89 14.91 -31.39 -2.63
C GLY A 89 14.28 -30.80 -1.36
N GLN A 90 14.87 -29.75 -0.77
CA GLN A 90 14.35 -29.14 0.45
C GLN A 90 13.29 -28.08 0.12
N PRO A 91 12.12 -28.09 0.79
CA PRO A 91 11.10 -27.08 0.58
C PRO A 91 11.52 -25.74 1.21
N HIS A 92 11.28 -24.65 0.50
CA HIS A 92 11.48 -23.28 0.99
C HIS A 92 10.37 -22.35 0.49
N LEU A 93 10.30 -21.16 1.08
CA LEU A 93 9.39 -20.10 0.64
C LEU A 93 10.18 -19.03 -0.13
N GLU A 94 9.62 -18.58 -1.25
CA GLU A 94 10.15 -17.45 -2.02
C GLU A 94 9.17 -16.29 -1.99
N LEU A 95 9.66 -15.10 -1.63
CA LEU A 95 8.88 -13.87 -1.55
C LEU A 95 8.81 -13.18 -2.91
N LEU A 96 7.60 -12.84 -3.36
CA LEU A 96 7.41 -11.96 -4.51
C LEU A 96 7.73 -10.51 -4.13
N LEU A 97 8.81 -9.96 -4.69
CA LEU A 97 9.14 -8.54 -4.61
C LEU A 97 8.59 -7.79 -5.82
N GLN A 98 8.32 -6.49 -5.66
CA GLN A 98 8.03 -5.60 -6.80
C GLN A 98 9.13 -4.52 -6.90
N GLN A 99 9.47 -4.14 -8.13
CA GLN A 99 10.12 -2.87 -8.40
C GLN A 99 9.04 -1.82 -8.69
N ARG A 100 9.08 -0.70 -7.98
CA ARG A 100 8.09 0.39 -8.18
C ARG A 100 8.33 1.08 -9.51
N ALA A 101 7.25 1.37 -10.25
CA ALA A 101 7.34 2.13 -11.49
C ALA A 101 7.98 3.51 -11.27
N SER A 102 8.72 3.99 -12.28
CA SER A 102 9.35 5.31 -12.29
C SER A 102 8.36 6.46 -12.15
N THR A 103 7.10 6.25 -12.55
CA THR A 103 6.01 7.22 -12.47
C THR A 103 5.39 7.37 -11.08
N LYS A 104 5.82 6.57 -10.09
CA LYS A 104 5.34 6.67 -8.71
C LYS A 104 5.83 7.96 -8.07
N LEU A 105 4.89 8.74 -7.52
CA LEU A 105 5.19 10.00 -6.80
C LEU A 105 6.03 9.77 -5.53
N THR A 106 5.73 8.72 -4.77
CA THR A 106 6.54 8.32 -3.62
C THR A 106 7.51 7.22 -4.05
N PHE A 107 8.79 7.34 -3.72
CA PHE A 107 9.78 6.27 -3.85
C PHE A 107 9.78 5.54 -5.22
N PRO A 108 9.97 6.25 -6.35
CA PRO A 108 10.07 5.60 -7.66
C PRO A 108 11.28 4.67 -7.73
N ASN A 109 11.20 3.61 -8.56
CA ASN A 109 12.27 2.65 -8.85
C ASN A 109 12.80 1.79 -7.69
N LEU A 110 12.31 1.98 -6.46
CA LEU A 110 12.71 1.16 -5.32
C LEU A 110 12.10 -0.24 -5.40
N TRP A 111 12.89 -1.23 -5.01
CA TRP A 111 12.43 -2.58 -4.70
C TRP A 111 11.75 -2.60 -3.34
N THR A 112 10.60 -3.24 -3.25
CA THR A 112 9.80 -3.32 -2.02
C THR A 112 9.05 -4.65 -1.97
N ASN A 113 8.35 -4.92 -0.86
CA ASN A 113 7.52 -6.11 -0.72
C ASN A 113 6.41 -6.17 -1.78
N THR A 114 5.69 -7.28 -1.84
CA THR A 114 4.74 -7.59 -2.92
C THR A 114 3.79 -6.45 -3.27
N CYS A 115 3.14 -5.86 -2.27
CA CYS A 115 2.19 -4.77 -2.50
C CYS A 115 1.97 -3.94 -1.23
N CYS A 116 1.93 -2.61 -1.38
CA CYS A 116 1.52 -1.69 -0.30
C CYS A 116 0.49 -0.68 -0.84
N SER A 117 -0.50 -0.38 -0.02
CA SER A 117 -1.48 0.67 -0.29
C SER A 117 -2.21 1.04 1.01
N HIS A 118 -3.37 1.68 0.90
CA HIS A 118 -4.19 2.11 2.01
C HIS A 118 -5.61 1.54 1.84
N PRO A 119 -6.28 1.14 2.93
CA PRO A 119 -7.74 1.10 2.95
C PRO A 119 -8.28 2.52 2.75
N LEU A 120 -9.37 2.64 2.00
CA LEU A 120 -9.94 3.92 1.61
C LEU A 120 -11.36 4.11 2.15
N GLU A 121 -11.65 5.30 2.68
CA GLU A 121 -12.98 5.70 3.15
C GLU A 121 -14.02 5.61 2.02
N ASN A 122 -13.63 5.98 0.81
CA ASN A 122 -14.49 6.00 -0.38
C ASN A 122 -14.53 4.66 -1.13
N GLN A 123 -14.07 3.56 -0.52
CA GLN A 123 -14.21 2.21 -1.08
C GLN A 123 -15.16 1.39 -0.22
N PRO A 124 -16.09 0.62 -0.82
CA PRO A 124 -17.05 -0.17 -0.06
C PRO A 124 -16.35 -1.10 0.92
N ARG A 125 -16.75 -1.01 2.20
CA ARG A 125 -16.36 -1.94 3.26
C ARG A 125 -14.88 -1.90 3.66
N GLU A 126 -14.07 -1.02 3.09
CA GLU A 126 -12.65 -0.89 3.46
C GLU A 126 -12.43 -0.23 4.83
N THR A 127 -13.48 0.28 5.44
CA THR A 127 -13.52 0.80 6.81
C THR A 127 -13.85 -0.27 7.86
N GLU A 128 -14.22 -1.50 7.46
CA GLU A 128 -14.61 -2.56 8.39
C GLU A 128 -13.41 -3.08 9.22
N GLU A 129 -13.42 -2.83 10.52
CA GLU A 129 -12.33 -3.23 11.45
C GLU A 129 -12.39 -4.71 11.85
N HIS A 130 -13.59 -5.31 11.88
CA HIS A 130 -13.77 -6.67 12.39
C HIS A 130 -12.92 -7.66 11.60
N LYS A 131 -12.06 -8.40 12.31
CA LYS A 131 -11.11 -9.37 11.71
C LYS A 131 -10.25 -8.76 10.58
N ALA A 132 -9.93 -7.46 10.69
CA ALA A 132 -9.15 -6.70 9.71
C ALA A 132 -9.73 -6.76 8.27
N LEU A 133 -11.05 -6.88 8.14
CA LEU A 133 -11.70 -7.11 6.86
C LEU A 133 -11.46 -5.98 5.86
N GLY A 134 -11.54 -4.72 6.28
CA GLY A 134 -11.31 -3.58 5.41
C GLY A 134 -9.92 -3.55 4.80
N VAL A 135 -8.89 -3.89 5.59
CA VAL A 135 -7.50 -4.03 5.10
C VAL A 135 -7.37 -5.20 4.12
N ARG A 136 -8.05 -6.32 4.37
CA ARG A 136 -8.04 -7.47 3.45
C ARG A 136 -8.71 -7.15 2.10
N LEU A 137 -9.83 -6.43 2.11
CA LEU A 137 -10.51 -5.96 0.91
C LEU A 137 -9.65 -4.96 0.13
N ALA A 138 -9.00 -4.04 0.84
CA ALA A 138 -8.06 -3.09 0.23
C ALA A 138 -6.88 -3.78 -0.46
N ALA A 139 -6.32 -4.82 0.18
CA ALA A 139 -5.28 -5.65 -0.43
C ALA A 139 -5.79 -6.37 -1.69
N GLN A 140 -6.97 -6.99 -1.63
CA GLN A 140 -7.59 -7.66 -2.78
C GLN A 140 -7.83 -6.70 -3.95
N ARG A 141 -8.43 -5.53 -3.70
CA ARG A 141 -8.63 -4.50 -4.72
C ARG A 141 -7.29 -4.11 -5.34
N LYS A 142 -6.28 -3.84 -4.53
CA LYS A 142 -4.99 -3.36 -5.03
C LYS A 142 -4.26 -4.41 -5.87
N VAL A 143 -4.22 -5.65 -5.40
CA VAL A 143 -3.66 -6.79 -6.13
C VAL A 143 -4.40 -6.98 -7.46
N SER A 144 -5.74 -6.87 -7.46
CA SER A 144 -6.51 -6.99 -8.69
C SER A 144 -6.13 -5.93 -9.73
N ILE A 145 -5.75 -4.73 -9.32
CA ILE A 145 -5.29 -3.67 -10.23
C ILE A 145 -3.86 -3.94 -10.74
N LEU A 146 -2.99 -4.51 -9.90
CA LEU A 146 -1.59 -4.75 -10.25
C LEU A 146 -1.38 -5.96 -11.16
N PHE A 147 -2.23 -6.99 -11.04
CA PHE A 147 -2.05 -8.27 -11.73
C PHE A 147 -3.15 -8.60 -12.75
N LYS A 148 -4.13 -7.70 -12.97
CA LYS A 148 -5.04 -7.83 -14.13
C LYS A 148 -4.22 -7.61 -15.40
N ARG A 149 -4.05 -8.69 -16.17
CA ARG A 149 -3.67 -8.67 -17.58
C ARG A 149 -4.91 -8.46 -18.43
#